data_AF-A0A966Q2T3-F1
#
_entry.id   AF-A0A966Q2T3-F1
#
_cell.length_a   1.000
_cell.length_b   1.000
_cell.length_c   1.000
_cell.angle_alpha   90.00
_cell.angle_beta   90.00
_cell.angle_gamma   90.00
#
_symmetry.space_group_name_H-M   'P 1'
#
loop_
_entity.id
_entity.type
_entity.pdbx_description
1 polymer ?
#
loop_
_entity_poly.entity_id
_entity_poly.type
_entity_poly.pdbx_seq_one_letter_code
_entity_poly.pdbx_strand_id
1 'polypeptide(L)' 'LNTRMLKIETAFARRREKAKERLEICKECDSYNPTTTQCLECFCFMSAKALWPFANCPLGKWESYKEEKNG' A
#
# COMPACT_ATOMS: atom_id res chain seq x y z
N LEU A 1 16.01 30.46 -5.67
CA LEU A 1 15.13 29.29 -5.81
C LEU A 1 15.00 28.64 -4.45
N ASN A 2 13.86 28.83 -3.77
CA ASN A 2 13.67 28.46 -2.37
C ASN A 2 13.21 27.00 -2.29
N THR A 3 14.13 26.09 -1.97
CA THR A 3 13.96 24.62 -1.88
C THR A 3 13.03 24.17 -0.74
N ARG A 4 12.28 25.10 -0.12
CA ARG A 4 11.40 24.87 1.04
C ARG A 4 9.99 24.36 0.68
N MET A 5 9.73 24.07 -0.59
CA MET A 5 8.39 23.72 -1.11
C MET A 5 8.15 22.21 -1.28
N LEU A 6 9.11 21.34 -0.94
CA LEU A 6 9.06 19.89 -1.24
C LEU A 6 8.78 18.95 -0.04
N LYS A 7 8.41 19.43 1.14
CA LYS A 7 8.27 18.52 2.31
C LYS A 7 7.01 18.70 3.16
N ILE A 8 5.87 18.87 2.51
CA ILE A 8 4.57 18.57 3.15
C ILE A 8 3.86 17.53 2.30
N GLU A 9 4.47 16.35 2.12
CA GLU A 9 3.69 15.21 1.70
C GLU A 9 2.72 14.85 2.82
N THR A 10 1.44 14.77 2.51
CA THR A 10 0.42 14.38 3.49
C THR A 10 0.58 12.89 3.81
N ALA A 11 0.17 12.48 5.02
CA ALA A 11 0.14 11.05 5.38
C ALA A 11 -0.61 10.22 4.34
N PHE A 12 -1.71 10.77 3.80
CA PHE A 12 -2.47 10.12 2.75
C PHE A 12 -1.69 9.94 1.44
N ALA A 13 -0.91 10.94 1.00
CA ALA A 13 -0.07 10.81 -0.18
C ALA A 13 0.98 9.70 -0.01
N ARG A 14 1.66 9.66 1.14
CA ARG A 14 2.63 8.59 1.46
C ARG A 14 2.00 7.21 1.46
N ARG A 15 0.82 7.05 2.07
CA ARG A 15 0.09 5.77 2.07
C ARG A 15 -0.28 5.32 0.66
N ARG A 16 -0.67 6.24 -0.23
CA ARG A 16 -0.99 5.90 -1.63
C ARG A 16 0.24 5.41 -2.38
N GLU A 17 1.41 6.01 -2.17
CA GLU A 17 2.63 5.52 -2.80
C GLU A 17 2.95 4.11 -2.31
N LYS A 18 2.86 3.87 -1.00
CA LYS A 18 3.03 2.52 -0.46
C LYS A 18 1.98 1.52 -0.97
N ALA A 19 0.74 1.97 -1.13
CA ALA A 19 -0.32 1.14 -1.68
C ALA A 19 -0.02 0.74 -3.13
N LYS A 20 0.53 1.66 -3.93
CA LYS A 20 0.95 1.40 -5.31
C LYS A 20 2.04 0.32 -5.35
N GLU A 21 3.11 0.47 -4.56
CA GLU A 21 4.17 -0.55 -4.45
C GLU A 21 3.60 -1.94 -4.10
N ARG A 22 2.75 -2.01 -3.08
CA ARG A 22 2.12 -3.27 -2.65
C ARG A 22 1.16 -3.84 -3.70
N LEU A 23 0.47 -3.01 -4.47
CA LEU A 23 -0.43 -3.45 -5.52
C LEU A 23 0.34 -4.00 -6.72
N GLU A 24 1.49 -3.44 -7.08
CA GLU A 24 2.36 -4.02 -8.13
C GLU A 24 2.83 -5.43 -7.72
N ILE A 25 3.23 -5.63 -6.46
CA ILE A 25 3.55 -6.97 -5.93
C ILE A 25 2.35 -7.92 -6.08
N CYS A 26 1.13 -7.44 -5.84
CA CYS A 26 -0.06 -8.26 -6.00
C CYS A 26 -0.39 -8.56 -7.45
N LYS A 27 -0.14 -7.66 -8.41
CA LYS A 27 -0.39 -7.94 -9.84
C LYS A 27 0.46 -9.08 -10.38
N GLU A 28 1.60 -9.36 -9.76
CA GLU A 28 2.50 -10.48 -10.08
C GLU A 28 2.21 -11.74 -9.23
N CYS A 29 1.20 -11.71 -8.35
CA CYS A 29 0.88 -12.82 -7.45
C CYS A 29 -0.19 -13.74 -8.06
N ASP A 30 0.05 -15.06 -7.99
CA ASP A 30 -0.90 -16.08 -8.48
C ASP A 30 -2.30 -15.95 -7.87
N SER A 31 -2.38 -15.60 -6.58
CA SER A 31 -3.65 -15.39 -5.88
C SER A 31 -4.29 -14.01 -6.15
N TYR A 32 -3.88 -13.23 -7.15
CA TYR A 32 -4.51 -11.95 -7.47
C TYR A 32 -5.55 -12.10 -8.58
N ASN A 33 -6.77 -11.63 -8.31
CA ASN A 33 -7.82 -11.52 -9.32
C ASN A 33 -7.78 -10.11 -9.94
N PRO A 34 -7.35 -9.96 -11.21
CA PRO A 34 -7.25 -8.66 -11.86
C PRO A 34 -8.62 -8.05 -12.19
N THR A 35 -9.66 -8.86 -12.36
CA THR A 35 -11.01 -8.38 -12.68
C THR A 35 -11.66 -7.65 -11.51
N THR A 36 -11.50 -8.18 -10.30
CA THR A 36 -12.10 -7.59 -9.09
C THR A 36 -11.10 -6.83 -8.23
N THR A 37 -9.81 -6.89 -8.56
CA THR A 37 -8.73 -6.32 -7.73
C THR A 37 -8.77 -6.90 -6.31
N GLN A 38 -9.01 -8.21 -6.18
CA GLN A 38 -9.05 -8.91 -4.90
C GLN A 38 -7.93 -9.95 -4.80
N CYS A 39 -7.50 -10.23 -3.57
CA CYS A 39 -6.65 -11.39 -3.30
C CYS A 39 -7.54 -12.61 -3.01
N LEU A 40 -7.21 -13.76 -3.61
CA LEU A 40 -7.93 -15.03 -3.47
C LEU A 40 -7.59 -15.77 -2.16
N GLU A 41 -6.53 -15.37 -1.44
CA GLU A 41 -6.18 -15.94 -0.13
C GLU A 41 -6.91 -15.25 1.04
N CYS A 42 -6.96 -13.92 1.02
CA CYS A 42 -7.57 -13.14 2.11
C CYS A 42 -8.88 -12.44 1.73
N PHE A 43 -9.33 -12.58 0.49
CA PHE A 43 -10.57 -12.00 -0.07
C PHE A 43 -10.72 -10.47 0.01
N CYS A 44 -9.67 -9.77 0.44
CA CYS A 44 -9.67 -8.32 0.54
C CYS A 44 -9.58 -7.66 -0.84
N PHE A 45 -10.27 -6.52 -1.00
CA PHE A 45 -10.00 -5.58 -2.09
C PHE A 45 -8.62 -4.97 -1.91
N MET A 46 -7.70 -5.27 -2.83
CA MET A 46 -6.29 -4.93 -2.69
C MET A 46 -6.04 -3.43 -2.74
N SER A 47 -6.86 -2.67 -3.46
CA SER A 47 -6.82 -1.19 -3.46
C SER A 47 -7.02 -0.61 -2.05
N ALA A 48 -7.87 -1.22 -1.24
CA ALA A 48 -8.10 -0.81 0.14
C ALA A 48 -7.04 -1.39 1.09
N LYS A 49 -6.79 -2.70 1.05
CA LYS A 49 -5.84 -3.37 1.97
C LYS A 49 -4.42 -2.82 1.85
N ALA A 50 -3.95 -2.54 0.64
CA ALA A 50 -2.62 -2.02 0.39
C ALA A 50 -2.38 -0.62 1.00
N LEU A 51 -3.44 0.18 1.16
CA LEU A 51 -3.39 1.52 1.74
C LEU A 51 -3.17 1.52 3.26
N TRP A 52 -3.55 0.45 3.95
CA TRP A 52 -3.47 0.39 5.41
C TRP A 52 -2.04 0.11 5.88
N PRO A 53 -1.44 0.98 6.72
CA PRO A 53 -0.05 0.83 7.17
C PRO A 53 0.14 -0.44 8.01
N PHE A 54 -0.84 -0.77 8.84
CA PHE A 54 -0.80 -1.92 9.75
C PHE A 54 -1.24 -3.24 9.11
N ALA A 55 -1.66 -3.24 7.85
CA ALA A 55 -1.96 -4.48 7.14
C ALA A 55 -0.67 -5.16 6.69
N ASN A 56 -0.74 -6.49 6.54
CA ASN A 56 0.30 -7.33 5.94
C ASN A 56 -0.33 -8.31 4.93
N CYS A 57 0.49 -8.87 4.05
CA CYS A 57 0.11 -9.98 3.18
C CYS A 57 0.10 -11.30 3.99
N PRO A 58 -0.95 -12.13 3.92
CA PRO A 58 -0.95 -13.43 4.61
C PRO A 58 0.08 -14.41 4.05
N LEU A 59 0.54 -14.18 2.80
CA LEU A 59 1.60 -14.97 2.15
C LEU A 59 3.02 -14.41 2.40
N GLY A 60 3.16 -13.37 3.21
CA GLY A 60 4.47 -12.76 3.52
C GLY A 60 5.12 -11.98 2.36
N LYS A 61 4.39 -11.68 1.28
CA LYS A 61 4.94 -10.92 0.12
C LYS A 61 5.19 -9.44 0.43
N TRP A 62 4.57 -8.90 1.48
CA TRP A 62 4.81 -7.55 1.98
C TRP A 62 4.28 -7.41 3.41
N GLU A 63 4.89 -6.50 4.18
CA GLU A 63 4.67 -6.35 5.62
C GLU A 63 4.03 -5.02 6.01
N SER A 64 3.52 -4.99 7.25
CA SER A 64 3.08 -3.76 7.90
C SER A 64 4.25 -2.80 8.17
N TYR A 65 3.97 -1.51 8.29
CA TYR A 65 4.96 -0.50 8.66
C TYR A 65 4.41 0.49 9.67
N LYS A 66 5.31 1.07 10.47
CA LYS A 66 4.98 2.16 11.38
C LYS A 66 4.92 3.46 10.59
N GLU A 67 3.82 4.17 10.70
CA GLU A 67 3.73 5.52 10.15
C GLU A 67 4.29 6.51 11.18
N GLU A 68 5.33 7.24 10.79
CA GLU A 68 5.86 8.33 11.62
C GLU A 68 4.81 9.44 11.71
N LYS A 69 4.38 9.74 12.94
CA LYS A 69 3.51 10.87 13.22
C LYS A 69 4.38 12.12 13.17
N ASN A 70 4.29 12.88 12.08
CA ASN A 70 4.69 14.28 12.12
C ASN A 70 3.68 14.98 13.03
N GLY A 71 4.10 15.26 14.27
CA GLY A 71 3.33 15.98 15.27
C GLY A 71 3.05 17.41 14.86
#